data_AF-A0A383A0X5-F1
#
_entry.id   AF-A0A383A0X5-F1
#
_cell.length_a   1.000
_cell.length_b   1.000
_cell.length_c   1.000
_cell.angle_alpha   90.00
_cell.angle_beta   90.00
_cell.angle_gamma   90.00
#
_symmetry.space_group_name_H-M   'P 1'
#
loop_
_entity.id
_entity.type
_entity.pdbx_description
1 polymer ?
#
loop_
_entity_poly.entity_id
_entity_poly.type
_entity_poly.pdbx_seq_one_letter_code
_entity_poly.pdbx_strand_id
1 'polypeptide(L)'
;NNNTNSTHKNFYLEMGNAKLVEVKKRDHIAVRSIFKNQRFIQLIGQVKVPGIYNYFEGMRITDLLKLGGGLEDPTFIKSIYMKKAEIIRRNANSRYEEIITIDLEEIIDSSKNSDIALQNLDRVVIHANLNYFERKNIQILGEVNIPGSYPLLSNNESLQSLINRAGGLSSKALDNGISIHREKIYFEDPPKDKVLSQLQAQTNIGRMEEEEEEKNGKIKLAWEGLTVNLMPGDSIVIKEKVGAVFVTGEVYNE
;
A
#
# COMPACT_ATOMS: atom_id res chain seq x y z
N ASN A 1 45.42 32.58 44.60
CA ASN A 1 46.03 32.78 43.27
C ASN A 1 46.14 31.48 42.54
N ASN A 2 45.29 31.22 41.55
CA ASN A 2 45.60 30.32 40.43
C ASN A 2 44.65 30.67 39.29
N ASN A 3 45.09 31.66 38.52
CA ASN A 3 44.41 32.17 37.33
C ASN A 3 44.75 31.22 36.17
N THR A 4 43.98 30.13 36.00
CA THR A 4 44.16 29.24 34.85
C THR A 4 43.42 29.82 33.65
N ASN A 5 44.08 30.73 32.94
CA ASN A 5 43.65 31.20 31.62
C ASN A 5 43.75 30.04 30.62
N SER A 6 42.71 29.20 30.55
CA SER A 6 42.56 28.22 29.47
C SER A 6 42.17 28.97 28.20
N THR A 7 43.14 29.20 27.31
CA THR A 7 42.91 29.81 26.01
C THR A 7 42.26 28.81 25.06
N HIS A 8 40.97 28.96 24.84
CA HIS A 8 40.23 28.18 23.85
C HIS A 8 40.36 28.87 22.48
N LYS A 9 40.90 28.15 21.48
CA LYS A 9 40.94 28.61 20.09
C LYS A 9 40.05 27.72 19.25
N ASN A 10 39.04 28.31 18.62
CA ASN A 10 38.17 27.63 17.69
C ASN A 10 38.67 27.86 16.27
N PHE A 11 38.82 26.77 15.51
CA PHE A 11 39.18 26.82 14.10
C PHE A 11 38.04 26.21 13.29
N TYR A 12 37.57 26.95 12.29
CA TYR A 12 36.65 26.42 11.27
C TYR A 12 37.51 25.91 10.12
N LEU A 13 37.47 24.60 9.89
CA LEU A 13 38.27 23.92 8.86
C LEU A 13 37.34 23.39 7.78
N GLU A 14 37.46 23.94 6.58
CA GLU A 14 36.99 23.28 5.36
C GLU A 14 38.06 22.30 4.90
N MET A 15 37.71 21.01 4.75
CA MET A 15 38.65 19.93 4.42
C MET A 15 39.50 20.21 3.16
N GLY A 16 38.98 20.97 2.19
CA GLY A 16 39.69 21.34 0.96
C GLY A 16 40.79 22.40 1.13
N ASN A 17 40.78 23.16 2.24
CA ASN A 17 41.69 24.29 2.49
C ASN A 17 42.40 24.19 3.85
N ALA A 18 42.40 23.01 4.47
CA ALA A 18 42.95 22.83 5.81
C ALA A 18 44.48 23.04 5.84
N LYS A 19 44.94 23.95 6.70
CA LYS A 19 46.37 24.15 6.97
C LYS A 19 46.84 23.17 8.06
N LEU A 20 48.05 22.64 7.92
CA LEU A 20 48.67 21.82 8.96
C LEU A 20 48.88 22.67 10.23
N VAL A 21 48.39 22.17 11.36
CA VAL A 21 48.61 22.78 12.68
C VAL A 21 49.37 21.80 13.55
N GLU A 22 50.51 22.24 14.09
CA GLU A 22 51.32 21.45 15.00
C GLU A 22 50.67 21.44 16.40
N VAL A 23 50.41 20.24 16.92
CA VAL A 23 49.76 20.01 18.22
C VAL A 23 50.78 19.67 19.31
N LYS A 24 50.58 20.19 20.51
CA LYS A 24 51.48 20.05 21.66
C LYS A 24 50.92 19.05 22.69
N LYS A 25 51.83 18.52 23.51
CA LYS A 25 51.47 17.62 24.61
C LYS A 25 50.49 18.33 25.56
N ARG A 26 49.34 17.69 25.84
CA ARG A 26 48.18 18.18 26.63
C ARG A 26 47.14 19.01 25.88
N ASP A 27 47.22 19.11 24.55
CA ASP A 27 46.13 19.69 23.76
C ASP A 27 44.89 18.78 23.79
N HIS A 28 43.70 19.38 23.97
CA HIS A 28 42.41 18.70 23.86
C HIS A 28 41.74 19.10 22.56
N ILE A 29 41.68 18.18 21.61
CA ILE A 29 41.06 18.40 20.30
C ILE A 29 39.66 17.81 20.33
N ALA A 30 38.64 18.63 20.08
CA ALA A 30 37.26 18.19 19.95
C ALA A 30 36.76 18.47 18.52
N VAL A 31 36.63 17.42 17.71
CA VAL A 31 35.99 17.52 16.40
C VAL A 31 34.49 17.41 16.62
N ARG A 32 33.83 18.57 16.70
CA ARG A 32 32.36 18.62 16.78
C ARG A 32 31.82 18.66 15.35
N SER A 33 30.92 17.74 15.02
CA SER A 33 30.11 17.88 13.81
C SER A 33 29.28 19.15 13.97
N ILE A 34 29.67 20.23 13.28
CA ILE A 34 28.71 21.30 12.98
C ILE A 34 27.58 20.66 12.19
N PHE A 35 26.33 21.12 12.42
CA PHE A 35 25.12 20.57 11.82
C PHE A 35 25.41 20.15 10.37
N LYS A 36 25.45 18.84 10.08
CA LYS A 36 25.33 18.41 8.69
C LYS A 36 23.99 18.99 8.28
N ASN A 37 23.98 19.95 7.36
CA ASN A 37 22.79 20.19 6.56
C ASN A 37 22.47 18.80 5.99
N GLN A 38 21.57 18.07 6.64
CA GLN A 38 21.23 16.71 6.24
C GLN A 38 20.50 16.87 4.93
N ARG A 39 21.27 16.79 3.85
CA ARG A 39 20.73 16.81 2.52
C ARG A 39 20.29 15.39 2.23
N PHE A 40 19.00 15.20 2.08
CA PHE A 40 18.43 13.89 1.84
C PHE A 40 17.31 13.98 0.83
N ILE A 41 17.03 12.85 0.21
CA ILE A 41 15.89 12.64 -0.67
C ILE A 41 15.19 11.36 -0.20
N GLN A 42 13.93 11.23 -0.55
CA GLN A 42 13.13 10.07 -0.17
C GLN A 42 12.72 9.30 -1.43
N LEU A 43 12.89 7.98 -1.42
CA LEU A 43 12.37 7.08 -2.45
C LEU A 43 11.30 6.19 -1.83
N ILE A 44 10.08 6.22 -2.37
CA ILE A 44 8.93 5.47 -1.87
C ILE A 44 8.15 4.81 -3.00
N GLY A 45 7.35 3.81 -2.63
CA GLY A 45 6.51 3.05 -3.55
C GLY A 45 7.15 1.74 -4.00
N GLN A 46 6.92 1.35 -5.24
CA GLN A 46 7.34 0.06 -5.79
C GLN A 46 8.82 0.08 -6.20
N VAL A 47 9.69 -0.07 -5.21
CA VAL A 47 11.14 -0.20 -5.37
C VAL A 47 11.65 -1.30 -4.43
N LYS A 48 12.83 -1.89 -4.72
CA LYS A 48 13.37 -2.97 -3.89
C LYS A 48 13.78 -2.47 -2.51
N VAL A 49 14.34 -1.26 -2.45
CA VAL A 49 14.82 -0.63 -1.22
C VAL A 49 14.21 0.78 -1.09
N PRO A 50 12.98 0.91 -0.55
CA PRO A 50 12.42 2.21 -0.24
C PRO A 50 13.13 2.81 0.98
N GLY A 51 13.26 4.13 1.04
CA GLY A 51 13.91 4.77 2.18
C GLY A 51 14.39 6.20 1.92
N ILE A 52 15.18 6.70 2.87
CA ILE A 52 15.81 8.01 2.80
C ILE A 52 17.26 7.82 2.38
N TYR A 53 17.68 8.58 1.37
CA TYR A 53 19.02 8.53 0.79
C TYR A 53 19.73 9.87 0.95
N ASN A 54 21.05 9.84 1.11
CA ASN A 54 21.84 11.07 1.13
C ASN A 54 21.83 11.72 -0.24
N TYR A 55 21.55 13.02 -0.27
CA TYR A 55 21.61 13.83 -1.48
C TYR A 55 23.01 14.40 -1.68
N PHE A 56 23.48 14.36 -2.93
CA PHE A 56 24.68 15.06 -3.38
C PHE A 56 24.38 15.96 -4.58
N GLU A 57 25.21 16.97 -4.77
CA GLU A 57 25.04 17.93 -5.85
C GLU A 57 25.13 17.24 -7.22
N GLY A 58 24.19 17.52 -8.12
CA GLY A 58 24.12 16.88 -9.44
C GLY A 58 23.50 15.48 -9.48
N MET A 59 22.98 14.97 -8.35
CA MET A 59 22.27 13.69 -8.30
C MET A 59 21.06 13.67 -9.22
N ARG A 60 20.88 12.58 -9.96
CA ARG A 60 19.79 12.37 -10.91
C ARG A 60 18.83 11.27 -10.47
N ILE A 61 17.66 11.17 -11.11
CA ILE A 61 16.67 10.14 -10.76
C ILE A 61 17.21 8.73 -11.00
N THR A 62 18.03 8.54 -12.05
CA THR A 62 18.70 7.27 -12.32
C THR A 62 19.64 6.82 -11.19
N ASP A 63 20.35 7.76 -10.57
CA ASP A 63 21.22 7.48 -9.41
C ASP A 63 20.39 6.99 -8.22
N LEU A 64 19.28 7.67 -7.94
CA LEU A 64 18.36 7.28 -6.87
C LEU A 64 17.75 5.90 -7.10
N LEU A 65 17.34 5.60 -8.34
CA LEU A 65 16.76 4.30 -8.70
C LEU A 65 17.78 3.17 -8.52
N LYS A 66 19.05 3.40 -8.89
CA LYS A 66 20.15 2.44 -8.64
C LYS A 66 20.35 2.19 -7.14
N LEU A 67 20.36 3.25 -6.33
CA LEU A 67 20.43 3.12 -4.86
C LEU A 67 19.22 2.35 -4.29
N GLY A 68 18.04 2.53 -4.90
CA GLY A 68 16.81 1.81 -4.58
C GLY A 68 16.77 0.34 -5.01
N GLY A 69 17.88 -0.21 -5.53
CA GLY A 69 18.01 -1.61 -5.95
C GLY A 69 17.89 -1.84 -7.47
N GLY A 70 17.82 -0.76 -8.25
CA GLY A 70 17.86 -0.80 -9.71
C GLY A 70 16.61 -1.39 -10.37
N LEU A 71 16.56 -1.27 -11.69
CA LEU A 71 15.42 -1.69 -12.53
C LEU A 71 15.79 -2.81 -13.53
N GLU A 72 16.95 -3.45 -13.34
CA GLU A 72 17.50 -4.43 -14.29
C GLU A 72 16.84 -5.81 -14.20
N ASP A 73 16.08 -6.07 -13.12
CA ASP A 73 15.38 -7.34 -12.93
C ASP A 73 14.12 -7.38 -13.81
N PRO A 74 14.05 -8.28 -14.81
CA PRO A 74 12.97 -8.34 -15.79
C PRO A 74 11.63 -8.80 -15.20
N THR A 75 11.64 -9.41 -14.01
CA THR A 75 10.45 -9.79 -13.27
C THR A 75 9.98 -8.63 -12.42
N PHE A 76 10.89 -8.04 -11.65
CA PHE A 76 10.57 -6.90 -10.78
C PHE A 76 10.07 -5.69 -11.56
N ILE A 77 10.67 -5.37 -12.71
CA ILE A 77 10.27 -4.19 -13.51
C ILE A 77 8.79 -4.25 -13.95
N LYS A 78 8.23 -5.45 -14.14
CA LYS A 78 6.80 -5.63 -14.49
C LYS A 78 5.86 -5.20 -13.36
N SER A 79 6.34 -5.25 -12.12
CA SER A 79 5.60 -4.80 -10.94
C SER A 79 5.51 -3.27 -10.83
N ILE A 80 6.28 -2.52 -11.63
CA ILE A 80 6.31 -1.06 -11.63
C ILE A 80 5.44 -0.51 -12.77
N TYR A 81 4.72 0.58 -12.50
CA TYR A 81 3.98 1.30 -13.53
C TYR A 81 4.90 2.28 -14.26
N MET A 82 5.51 1.82 -15.35
CA MET A 82 6.60 2.52 -16.04
C MET A 82 6.21 3.87 -16.64
N LYS A 83 4.95 4.02 -17.07
CA LYS A 83 4.45 5.24 -17.70
C LYS A 83 4.30 6.44 -16.76
N LYS A 84 4.43 6.23 -15.44
CA LYS A 84 4.27 7.31 -14.47
C LYS A 84 5.07 7.09 -13.19
N ALA A 85 5.88 8.09 -12.87
CA ALA A 85 6.44 8.37 -11.56
C ALA A 85 6.26 9.86 -11.23
N GLU A 86 6.47 10.21 -9.97
CA GLU A 86 6.30 11.58 -9.49
C GLU A 86 7.51 12.01 -8.66
N ILE A 87 8.01 13.22 -8.92
CA ILE A 87 8.85 13.94 -7.96
C ILE A 87 7.97 14.97 -7.28
N ILE A 88 7.88 14.87 -5.97
CA ILE A 88 7.24 15.85 -5.10
C ILE A 88 8.35 16.77 -4.59
N ARG A 89 8.30 18.03 -5.02
CA ARG A 89 9.33 19.04 -4.78
C ARG A 89 8.77 20.21 -3.99
N ARG A 90 9.54 20.70 -3.02
CA ARG A 90 9.17 21.89 -2.26
C ARG A 90 9.35 23.13 -3.13
N ASN A 91 8.36 24.02 -3.09
CA ASN A 91 8.41 25.30 -3.79
C ASN A 91 8.61 26.43 -2.77
N ALA A 92 9.66 27.24 -2.93
CA ALA A 92 9.95 28.34 -2.00
C ALA A 92 8.90 29.47 -2.03
N ASN A 93 8.14 29.58 -3.12
CA ASN A 93 7.16 30.64 -3.35
C ASN A 93 5.72 30.18 -3.08
N SER A 94 5.51 28.92 -2.69
CA SER A 94 4.18 28.34 -2.44
C SER A 94 4.18 27.54 -1.16
N ARG A 95 3.04 27.49 -0.46
CA ARG A 95 2.85 26.55 0.66
C ARG A 95 2.56 25.12 0.20
N TYR A 96 2.35 24.93 -1.09
CA TYR A 96 2.07 23.62 -1.69
C TYR A 96 3.30 23.07 -2.41
N GLU A 97 3.43 21.75 -2.39
CA GLU A 97 4.46 21.02 -3.13
C GLU A 97 4.13 21.01 -4.63
N GLU A 98 5.17 21.04 -5.46
CA GLU A 98 5.09 20.86 -6.91
C GLU A 98 5.22 19.38 -7.25
N ILE A 99 4.37 18.89 -8.16
CA ILE A 99 4.42 17.52 -8.65
C ILE A 99 4.95 17.53 -10.07
N ILE A 100 6.14 16.96 -10.25
CA ILE A 100 6.75 16.76 -11.56
C ILE A 100 6.46 15.32 -11.97
N THR A 101 5.65 15.14 -13.02
CA THR A 101 5.32 13.81 -13.56
C THR A 101 6.42 13.35 -14.51
N ILE A 102 6.76 12.07 -14.44
CA ILE A 102 7.87 11.46 -15.17
C ILE A 102 7.40 10.17 -15.82
N ASP A 103 7.77 9.94 -17.08
CA ASP A 103 7.68 8.62 -17.72
C ASP A 103 9.02 7.89 -17.50
N LEU A 104 9.01 6.82 -16.69
CA LEU A 104 10.22 6.06 -16.36
C LEU A 104 10.79 5.33 -17.57
N GLU A 105 9.98 5.02 -18.59
CA GLU A 105 10.51 4.42 -19.81
C GLU A 105 11.48 5.38 -20.51
N GLU A 106 11.22 6.68 -20.45
CA GLU A 106 12.11 7.69 -21.04
C GLU A 106 13.35 7.95 -20.21
N ILE A 107 13.26 7.78 -18.89
CA ILE A 107 14.41 7.90 -17.98
C ILE A 107 15.42 6.79 -18.20
N ILE A 108 14.94 5.56 -18.43
CA ILE A 108 15.80 4.38 -18.62
C ILE A 108 16.41 4.37 -20.02
N ASP A 109 15.68 4.88 -21.01
CA ASP A 109 16.19 5.07 -22.36
C ASP A 109 17.23 6.21 -22.40
N SER A 110 18.50 5.83 -22.29
CA SER A 110 19.63 6.77 -22.31
C SER A 110 19.72 7.60 -23.60
N SER A 111 19.03 7.21 -24.68
CA SER A 111 19.01 7.99 -25.93
C SER A 111 18.13 9.25 -25.86
N LYS A 112 17.15 9.28 -24.95
CA LYS A 112 16.18 10.38 -24.85
C LYS A 112 16.66 11.57 -24.03
N ASN A 113 17.75 11.41 -23.25
CA ASN A 113 18.31 12.43 -22.35
C ASN A 113 17.25 13.05 -21.42
N SER A 114 16.24 12.26 -21.02
CA SER A 114 15.14 12.71 -20.16
C SER A 114 15.46 12.68 -18.68
N ASP A 115 16.69 12.32 -18.28
CA ASP A 115 17.06 12.15 -16.88
C ASP A 115 16.95 13.48 -16.10
N ILE A 116 16.22 13.46 -14.99
CA ILE A 116 15.86 14.66 -14.22
C ILE A 116 16.82 14.81 -13.04
N ALA A 117 17.37 16.01 -12.88
CA ALA A 117 18.16 16.38 -11.71
C ALA A 117 17.26 16.49 -10.47
N LEU A 118 17.67 15.81 -9.41
CA LEU A 118 17.03 15.85 -8.11
C LEU A 118 17.53 17.06 -7.31
N GLN A 119 16.70 17.51 -6.38
CA GLN A 119 16.99 18.56 -5.42
C GLN A 119 16.93 17.99 -4.01
N ASN A 120 17.62 18.67 -3.09
CA ASN A 120 17.53 18.33 -1.69
C ASN A 120 16.07 18.36 -1.21
N LEU A 121 15.67 17.37 -0.41
CA LEU A 121 14.34 17.17 0.15
C LEU A 121 13.27 16.74 -0.86
N ASP A 122 13.64 16.42 -2.10
CA ASP A 122 12.74 15.78 -3.06
C ASP A 122 12.26 14.43 -2.53
N ARG A 123 11.00 14.12 -2.85
CA ARG A 123 10.41 12.79 -2.63
C ARG A 123 10.04 12.20 -3.98
N VAL A 124 10.58 11.04 -4.29
CA VAL A 124 10.34 10.32 -5.54
C VAL A 124 9.41 9.16 -5.27
N VAL A 125 8.30 9.11 -6.00
CA VAL A 125 7.26 8.10 -5.88
C VAL A 125 7.25 7.23 -7.11
N ILE A 126 7.47 5.93 -6.91
CA ILE A 126 7.38 4.91 -7.96
C ILE A 126 6.08 4.14 -7.77
N HIS A 127 5.19 4.18 -8.75
CA HIS A 127 3.88 3.54 -8.63
C HIS A 127 3.98 2.04 -8.92
N ALA A 128 3.19 1.26 -8.18
CA ALA A 128 3.01 -0.16 -8.43
C ALA A 128 2.09 -0.37 -9.66
N ASN A 129 2.45 -1.31 -10.52
CA ASN A 129 1.59 -1.83 -11.57
C ASN A 129 0.61 -2.83 -10.95
N LEU A 130 -0.57 -2.37 -10.57
CA LEU A 130 -1.61 -3.20 -9.95
C LEU A 130 -2.08 -4.37 -10.83
N ASN A 131 -1.84 -4.33 -12.15
CA ASN A 131 -2.18 -5.43 -13.05
C ASN A 131 -1.16 -6.59 -12.99
N TYR A 132 0.01 -6.37 -12.40
CA TYR A 132 1.04 -7.40 -12.27
C TYR A 132 0.85 -8.27 -11.02
N PHE A 133 0.27 -7.71 -9.96
CA PHE A 133 0.03 -8.45 -8.72
C PHE A 133 -1.17 -9.38 -8.87
N GLU A 134 -1.08 -10.57 -8.29
CA GLU A 134 -2.19 -11.52 -8.26
C GLU A 134 -3.38 -10.89 -7.55
N ARG A 135 -4.52 -10.84 -8.25
CA ARG A 135 -5.79 -10.46 -7.64
C ARG A 135 -6.26 -11.61 -6.76
N LYS A 136 -6.87 -11.32 -5.61
CA LYS A 136 -7.54 -12.34 -4.82
C LYS A 136 -8.57 -13.07 -5.68
N ASN A 137 -8.47 -14.39 -5.74
CA ASN A 137 -9.47 -15.22 -6.41
C ASN A 137 -10.82 -15.14 -5.68
N ILE A 138 -11.86 -15.47 -6.42
CA ILE A 138 -13.20 -15.69 -5.87
C ILE A 138 -13.33 -17.18 -5.57
N GLN A 139 -13.96 -17.54 -4.47
CA GLN A 139 -14.26 -18.93 -4.14
C GLN A 139 -15.74 -19.23 -4.35
N ILE A 140 -16.07 -20.34 -4.99
CA ILE A 140 -17.45 -20.84 -5.11
C ILE A 140 -17.53 -22.27 -4.57
N LEU A 141 -18.44 -22.50 -3.63
CA LEU A 141 -18.58 -23.74 -2.87
C LEU A 141 -20.06 -24.18 -2.83
N GLY A 142 -20.27 -25.46 -2.52
CA GLY A 142 -21.60 -26.05 -2.39
C GLY A 142 -22.13 -26.59 -3.73
N GLU A 143 -23.42 -26.43 -3.97
CA GLU A 143 -24.15 -27.08 -5.07
C GLU A 143 -23.97 -26.43 -6.44
N VAL A 144 -22.74 -26.49 -6.94
CA VAL A 144 -22.37 -26.21 -8.34
C VAL A 144 -21.66 -27.42 -8.93
N ASN A 145 -21.65 -27.52 -10.26
CA ASN A 145 -21.04 -28.67 -10.92
C ASN A 145 -19.52 -28.73 -10.74
N ILE A 146 -18.85 -27.57 -10.63
CA ILE A 146 -17.41 -27.46 -10.44
C ILE A 146 -17.11 -26.43 -9.34
N PRO A 147 -17.10 -26.82 -8.05
CA PRO A 147 -16.71 -25.93 -6.96
C PRO A 147 -15.19 -25.70 -6.97
N GLY A 148 -14.76 -24.52 -6.52
CA GLY A 148 -13.33 -24.20 -6.46
C GLY A 148 -13.00 -22.71 -6.38
N SER A 149 -11.72 -22.41 -6.59
CA SER A 149 -11.18 -21.05 -6.66
C SER A 149 -11.08 -20.60 -8.11
N TYR A 150 -11.65 -19.44 -8.43
CA TYR A 150 -11.71 -18.89 -9.77
C TYR A 150 -11.09 -17.49 -9.82
N PRO A 151 -10.28 -17.18 -10.85
CA PRO A 151 -9.83 -15.81 -11.06
C PRO A 151 -11.01 -14.94 -11.53
N LEU A 152 -11.02 -13.70 -11.03
CA LEU A 152 -11.91 -12.65 -11.48
C LEU A 152 -11.48 -12.21 -12.90
N LEU A 153 -12.39 -12.26 -13.87
CA LEU A 153 -12.10 -11.90 -15.27
C LEU A 153 -12.11 -10.39 -15.53
N SER A 154 -12.91 -9.65 -14.75
CA SER A 154 -13.04 -8.20 -14.90
C SER A 154 -13.54 -7.58 -13.60
N ASN A 155 -13.36 -6.28 -13.43
CA ASN A 155 -13.83 -5.56 -12.24
C ASN A 155 -15.37 -5.61 -12.05
N ASN A 156 -16.11 -5.98 -13.09
CA ASN A 156 -17.57 -6.06 -13.09
C ASN A 156 -18.06 -7.47 -13.46
N GLU A 157 -17.30 -8.52 -13.16
CA GLU A 157 -17.77 -9.89 -13.39
C GLU A 157 -19.00 -10.17 -12.52
N SER A 158 -20.07 -10.69 -13.15
CA SER A 158 -21.31 -11.00 -12.46
C SER A 158 -21.28 -12.39 -11.82
N LEU A 159 -22.11 -12.58 -10.78
CA LEU A 159 -22.35 -13.90 -10.18
C LEU A 159 -22.77 -14.94 -11.23
N GLN A 160 -23.63 -14.55 -12.18
CA GLN A 160 -24.08 -15.46 -13.25
C GLN A 160 -22.93 -15.92 -14.14
N SER A 161 -21.99 -15.03 -14.49
CA SER A 161 -20.78 -15.40 -15.24
C SER A 161 -19.98 -16.46 -14.50
N LEU A 162 -19.76 -16.25 -13.19
CA LEU A 162 -19.06 -17.22 -12.35
C LEU A 162 -19.79 -18.56 -12.26
N ILE A 163 -21.11 -18.56 -12.03
CA ILE A 163 -21.91 -19.80 -11.97
C ILE A 163 -21.82 -20.57 -13.28
N ASN A 164 -21.89 -19.90 -14.42
CA ASN A 164 -21.75 -20.53 -15.73
C ASN A 164 -20.36 -21.18 -15.89
N ARG A 165 -19.30 -20.51 -15.43
CA ARG A 165 -17.92 -21.04 -15.42
C ARG A 165 -17.73 -22.19 -14.43
N ALA A 166 -18.50 -22.22 -13.36
CA ALA A 166 -18.60 -23.34 -12.43
C ALA A 166 -19.45 -24.51 -12.98
N GLY A 167 -19.81 -24.46 -14.27
CA GLY A 167 -20.60 -25.49 -14.94
C GLY A 167 -22.10 -25.40 -14.68
N GLY A 168 -22.58 -24.31 -14.07
CA GLY A 168 -23.97 -24.15 -13.64
C GLY A 168 -24.24 -24.69 -12.23
N LEU A 169 -25.46 -24.44 -11.76
CA LEU A 169 -25.96 -25.02 -10.52
C LEU A 169 -26.11 -26.53 -10.64
N SER A 170 -25.87 -27.26 -9.55
CA SER A 170 -26.17 -28.70 -9.51
C SER A 170 -27.69 -28.93 -9.48
N SER A 171 -28.14 -30.15 -9.79
CA SER A 171 -29.56 -30.53 -9.69
C SER A 171 -30.13 -30.44 -8.27
N LYS A 172 -29.25 -30.44 -7.26
CA LYS A 172 -29.61 -30.33 -5.85
C LYS A 172 -29.52 -28.91 -5.30
N ALA A 173 -29.10 -27.94 -6.11
CA ALA A 173 -29.02 -26.55 -5.68
C ALA A 173 -30.39 -25.99 -5.30
N LEU A 174 -30.44 -25.26 -4.19
CA LEU A 174 -31.62 -24.51 -3.77
C LEU A 174 -31.76 -23.25 -4.62
N ASP A 175 -32.93 -23.03 -5.22
CA ASP A 175 -33.15 -22.00 -6.24
C ASP A 175 -32.85 -20.57 -5.74
N ASN A 176 -32.93 -20.33 -4.42
CA ASN A 176 -32.53 -19.07 -3.74
C ASN A 176 -31.47 -19.31 -2.63
N GLY A 177 -30.68 -20.37 -2.74
CA GLY A 177 -29.75 -20.82 -1.72
C GLY A 177 -28.38 -20.15 -1.74
N ILE A 178 -28.20 -19.08 -2.51
CA ILE A 178 -26.89 -18.46 -2.70
C ILE A 178 -26.59 -17.49 -1.55
N SER A 179 -25.43 -17.63 -0.93
CA SER A 179 -24.89 -16.72 0.08
C SER A 179 -23.53 -16.25 -0.37
N ILE A 180 -23.34 -14.93 -0.46
CA ILE A 180 -22.05 -14.31 -0.75
C ILE A 180 -21.48 -13.80 0.56
N HIS A 181 -20.20 -14.06 0.82
CA HIS A 181 -19.43 -13.54 1.92
C HIS A 181 -18.30 -12.68 1.36
N ARG A 182 -18.27 -11.40 1.78
CA ARG A 182 -17.26 -10.43 1.36
C ARG A 182 -16.51 -9.92 2.59
N GLU A 183 -15.18 -9.97 2.55
CA GLU A 183 -14.34 -9.38 3.59
C GLU A 183 -14.53 -7.85 3.62
N LYS A 184 -14.76 -7.27 4.81
CA LYS A 184 -15.02 -5.82 5.00
C LYS A 184 -13.89 -4.88 4.52
N ILE A 185 -12.72 -5.40 4.13
CA ILE A 185 -11.53 -4.62 3.74
C ILE A 185 -11.80 -3.71 2.52
N TYR A 186 -12.84 -4.01 1.73
CA TYR A 186 -13.24 -3.20 0.56
C TYR A 186 -14.16 -2.01 0.89
N PHE A 187 -14.51 -1.81 2.16
CA PHE A 187 -15.35 -0.70 2.65
C PHE A 187 -14.64 0.17 3.68
N GLU A 188 -13.30 0.24 3.68
CA GLU A 188 -12.64 1.28 4.46
C GLU A 188 -12.98 2.64 3.84
N ASP A 189 -13.99 3.30 4.44
CA ASP A 189 -14.08 4.75 4.42
C ASP A 189 -12.67 5.31 4.70
N PRO A 190 -12.22 6.34 3.94
CA PRO A 190 -10.94 6.99 4.23
C PRO A 190 -10.88 7.30 5.71
N PRO A 191 -9.74 7.11 6.40
CA PRO A 191 -9.66 6.96 7.86
C PRO A 191 -10.24 8.17 8.59
N LYS A 192 -11.57 8.19 8.77
CA LYS A 192 -12.32 9.17 9.56
C LYS A 192 -12.29 8.78 11.04
N ASP A 193 -12.12 7.50 11.32
CA ASP A 193 -12.32 6.93 12.66
C ASP A 193 -11.14 7.15 13.62
N LYS A 194 -9.93 7.40 13.12
CA LYS A 194 -8.80 7.77 14.00
C LYS A 194 -8.89 9.20 14.53
N VAL A 195 -9.56 10.10 13.80
CA VAL A 195 -9.75 11.49 14.24
C VAL A 195 -10.98 11.61 15.13
N LEU A 196 -12.08 10.92 14.81
CA LEU A 196 -13.29 10.91 15.65
C LEU A 196 -13.05 10.27 17.02
N SER A 197 -12.32 9.15 17.09
CA SER A 197 -12.01 8.50 18.38
C SER A 197 -11.13 9.36 19.29
N GLN A 198 -10.24 10.17 18.73
CA GLN A 198 -9.45 11.15 19.48
C GLN A 198 -10.27 12.36 19.95
N LEU A 199 -11.29 12.75 19.18
CA LEU A 199 -12.22 13.84 19.53
C LEU A 199 -13.26 13.40 20.57
N GLN A 200 -13.76 12.15 20.49
CA GLN A 200 -14.71 11.57 21.43
C GLN A 200 -14.07 11.22 22.77
N ALA A 201 -12.78 10.87 22.79
CA ALA A 201 -12.02 10.72 24.04
C ALA A 201 -11.92 12.03 24.85
N GLN A 202 -12.25 13.18 24.25
CA GLN A 202 -12.27 14.49 24.90
C GLN A 202 -13.68 14.95 25.30
N THR A 203 -14.75 14.28 24.87
CA THR A 203 -16.14 14.66 25.16
C THR A 203 -16.88 13.51 25.86
N ASN A 204 -16.93 13.60 27.18
CA ASN A 204 -17.67 12.71 28.05
C ASN A 204 -19.19 12.94 27.88
N ILE A 205 -19.86 12.24 26.94
CA ILE A 205 -21.33 12.16 26.91
C ILE A 205 -21.79 10.74 26.52
N GLY A 206 -22.34 10.05 27.52
CA GLY A 206 -23.57 9.26 27.40
C GLY A 206 -23.54 7.94 26.61
N ARG A 207 -23.50 6.82 27.34
CA ARG A 207 -23.91 5.48 26.90
C ARG A 207 -25.33 5.48 26.34
N MET A 208 -25.53 4.81 25.20
CA MET A 208 -26.73 4.02 24.92
C MET A 208 -26.28 2.66 24.39
N GLU A 209 -26.92 1.60 24.90
CA GLU A 209 -26.67 0.20 24.58
C GLU A 209 -27.24 -0.12 23.20
N GLU A 210 -26.41 -0.62 22.28
CA GLU A 210 -26.83 -1.28 21.04
C GLU A 210 -26.40 -2.75 21.12
N GLU A 211 -27.35 -3.63 20.79
CA GLU A 211 -27.24 -5.08 20.84
C GLU A 211 -26.11 -5.60 19.92
N GLU A 212 -25.23 -6.41 20.48
CA GLU A 212 -24.11 -7.05 19.77
C GLU A 212 -24.62 -8.14 18.81
N GLU A 213 -24.62 -7.85 17.51
CA GLU A 213 -24.53 -8.88 16.46
C GLU A 213 -23.41 -8.54 15.44
N GLU A 214 -22.21 -8.23 15.95
CA GLU A 214 -21.01 -8.04 15.11
C GLU A 214 -19.80 -8.83 15.64
N LYS A 215 -19.74 -10.13 15.36
CA LYS A 215 -18.49 -10.91 15.41
C LYS A 215 -18.37 -11.87 14.24
N ASN A 216 -18.24 -11.28 13.05
CA ASN A 216 -17.41 -11.73 11.92
C ASN A 216 -17.84 -10.90 10.71
N GLY A 217 -16.91 -10.17 10.08
CA GLY A 217 -17.17 -9.31 8.92
C GLY A 217 -17.63 -10.07 7.67
N LYS A 218 -18.84 -10.63 7.72
CA LYS A 218 -19.50 -11.44 6.71
C LYS A 218 -20.87 -10.82 6.45
N ILE A 219 -20.97 -10.02 5.40
CA ILE A 219 -22.29 -9.55 4.91
C ILE A 219 -22.90 -10.72 4.15
N LYS A 220 -24.15 -11.11 4.46
CA LYS A 220 -24.92 -12.12 3.72
C LYS A 220 -25.89 -11.40 2.79
N LEU A 221 -25.66 -11.47 1.49
CA LEU A 221 -26.56 -10.91 0.48
C LEU A 221 -27.51 -12.01 -0.01
N ALA A 222 -28.83 -11.84 0.18
CA ALA A 222 -29.85 -12.68 -0.43
C ALA A 222 -30.09 -12.20 -1.86
N TRP A 223 -29.96 -13.09 -2.84
CA TRP A 223 -30.09 -12.77 -4.26
C TRP A 223 -31.55 -12.86 -4.70
N GLU A 224 -32.29 -11.76 -4.62
CA GLU A 224 -33.52 -11.60 -5.40
C GLU A 224 -33.25 -10.58 -6.52
N GLY A 225 -33.13 -11.05 -7.76
CA GLY A 225 -33.30 -10.24 -8.98
C GLY A 225 -32.24 -9.19 -9.33
N LEU A 226 -31.19 -9.00 -8.53
CA LEU A 226 -30.13 -8.02 -8.80
C LEU A 226 -28.88 -8.70 -9.39
N THR A 227 -28.40 -8.26 -10.55
CA THR A 227 -27.09 -8.70 -11.07
C THR A 227 -25.99 -8.30 -10.06
N VAL A 228 -25.52 -9.25 -9.24
CA VAL A 228 -24.48 -8.98 -8.25
C VAL A 228 -23.12 -9.01 -8.93
N ASN A 229 -22.38 -7.90 -8.82
CA ASN A 229 -20.99 -7.81 -9.24
C ASN A 229 -20.08 -8.36 -8.14
N LEU A 230 -19.17 -9.23 -8.55
CA LEU A 230 -18.21 -9.88 -7.67
C LEU A 230 -17.00 -8.99 -7.43
N MET A 231 -16.42 -9.11 -6.25
CA MET A 231 -15.18 -8.44 -5.85
C MET A 231 -14.08 -9.48 -5.59
N PRO A 232 -12.79 -9.09 -5.74
CA PRO A 232 -11.69 -9.96 -5.36
C PRO A 232 -11.86 -10.45 -3.91
N GLY A 233 -11.68 -11.75 -3.68
CA GLY A 233 -11.82 -12.34 -2.35
C GLY A 233 -13.25 -12.66 -1.90
N ASP A 234 -14.27 -12.47 -2.75
CA ASP A 234 -15.62 -12.96 -2.45
C ASP A 234 -15.62 -14.50 -2.27
N SER A 235 -16.42 -14.99 -1.32
CA SER A 235 -16.70 -16.41 -1.13
C SER A 235 -18.20 -16.66 -1.28
N ILE A 236 -18.56 -17.46 -2.28
CA ILE A 236 -19.94 -17.78 -2.65
C ILE A 236 -20.22 -19.21 -2.19
N VAL A 237 -21.33 -19.38 -1.48
CA VAL A 237 -21.83 -20.68 -1.01
C VAL A 237 -23.22 -20.91 -1.57
N ILE A 238 -23.42 -22.02 -2.25
CA ILE A 238 -24.71 -22.41 -2.82
C ILE A 238 -25.23 -23.59 -2.00
N LYS A 239 -26.37 -23.39 -1.33
CA LYS A 239 -26.97 -24.39 -0.44
C LYS A 239 -27.67 -25.49 -1.22
N GLU A 240 -27.67 -26.69 -0.63
CA GLU A 240 -28.45 -27.83 -1.08
C GLU A 240 -29.94 -27.67 -0.74
N LYS A 241 -30.81 -28.20 -1.61
CA LYS A 241 -32.24 -28.36 -1.36
C LYS A 241 -32.44 -29.30 -0.18
N VAL A 242 -32.92 -28.75 0.94
CA VAL A 242 -33.34 -29.57 2.07
C VAL A 242 -34.66 -30.25 1.73
N GLY A 243 -34.67 -31.58 1.65
CA GLY A 243 -35.89 -32.36 1.58
C GLY A 243 -36.50 -32.48 2.98
N ALA A 244 -37.38 -31.56 3.36
CA ALA A 244 -38.18 -31.71 4.57
C ALA A 244 -39.41 -32.58 4.24
N VAL A 245 -39.50 -33.77 4.83
CA VAL A 245 -40.72 -34.59 4.80
C VAL A 245 -41.51 -34.27 6.06
N PHE A 246 -42.67 -33.65 5.91
CA PHE A 246 -43.62 -33.49 7.01
C PHE A 246 -44.50 -34.72 7.07
N VAL A 247 -44.35 -35.52 8.13
CA VAL A 247 -45.27 -36.62 8.41
C VAL A 247 -46.28 -36.13 9.44
N THR A 248 -47.56 -36.10 9.07
CA THR A 248 -48.67 -35.76 9.96
C THR A 248 -49.70 -36.89 9.95
N GLY A 249 -50.28 -37.20 11.12
CA GLY A 249 -51.18 -38.33 11.35
C GLY A 249 -50.58 -39.41 12.26
N GLU A 250 -51.34 -40.47 12.57
CA GLU A 250 -50.81 -41.67 13.22
C GLU A 250 -50.00 -42.47 12.19
N VAL A 251 -48.71 -42.62 12.46
CA VAL A 251 -47.78 -43.34 11.58
C VAL A 251 -47.39 -44.63 12.28
N TYR A 252 -47.71 -45.76 11.68
CA TYR A 252 -47.20 -47.05 12.13
C TYR A 252 -45.83 -47.28 11.51
N ASN A 253 -44.82 -47.55 12.35
CA ASN A 253 -43.45 -47.84 11.93
C ASN A 253 -43.19 -49.33 12.22
N GLU A 254 -42.92 -50.13 11.19
CA GLU A 254 -42.49 -51.53 11.33
C GLU A 254 -41.02 -51.63 11.76
#